data_AF-A0A836HUM4-F1
#
_entry.id   AF-A0A836HUM4-F1
#
_cell.length_a   1.000
_cell.length_b   1.000
_cell.length_c   1.000
_cell.angle_alpha   90.00
_cell.angle_beta   90.00
_cell.angle_gamma   90.00
#
_symmetry.space_group_name_H-M   'P 1'
#
loop_
_entity.id
_entity.type
_entity.pdbx_description
1 polymer ?
#
loop_
_entity_poly.entity_id
_entity_poly.type
_entity_poly.pdbx_seq_one_letter_code
_entity_poly.pdbx_strand_id
1 'polypeptide(L)'
;MRRLACLSSAAAASGLSVGAAATNRATSTTAPARTIYTTWGSIPCEGWACKESWLKRITSLSEYRSFEFWHVPEAAVPTGLKLNAVERYLLSSLENDADRLLHVSWCEDFDSYWRDRVSSLEMLYKTIYTADYPLYRYIFGNCTHKKAEKEHMLRKLNYLKSILFWAGRTERCYTSIVKARYYVQRCVWNALERERYLCACVEAVDSFAKKVPEELREKAMPELEVALVSMRHWVWDCPNGKRTFTRRLA
;
A
#
# COMPACT_ATOMS: atom_id res chain seq x y z
N MET A 1 -0.40 -69.35 20.23
CA MET A 1 -0.30 -69.24 21.70
C MET A 1 -0.07 -67.77 22.06
N ARG A 2 -0.85 -67.26 23.04
CA ARG A 2 -0.72 -66.01 23.86
C ARG A 2 -0.65 -64.66 23.09
N ARG A 3 -1.70 -63.83 22.98
CA ARG A 3 -2.51 -63.00 23.94
C ARG A 3 -1.78 -61.78 24.54
N LEU A 4 -2.38 -60.59 24.29
CA LEU A 4 -2.73 -59.43 25.17
C LEU A 4 -2.59 -58.13 24.33
N ALA A 5 -3.64 -57.41 23.88
CA ALA A 5 -4.67 -56.62 24.62
C ALA A 5 -4.01 -55.54 25.51
N CYS A 6 -4.26 -54.23 25.42
CA CYS A 6 -5.55 -53.55 25.52
C CYS A 6 -5.43 -52.00 25.29
N LEU A 7 -6.51 -51.43 24.71
CA LEU A 7 -7.20 -50.14 25.05
C LEU A 7 -6.45 -48.80 24.80
N SER A 8 -7.07 -47.71 24.33
CA SER A 8 -8.45 -47.23 24.51
C SER A 8 -8.92 -46.28 23.39
N SER A 9 -10.24 -46.29 23.20
CA SER A 9 -11.08 -45.46 22.33
C SER A 9 -11.47 -44.15 23.02
N ALA A 10 -11.72 -43.08 22.24
CA ALA A 10 -12.81 -42.13 22.51
C ALA A 10 -13.10 -41.25 21.27
N ALA A 11 -14.18 -41.58 20.58
CA ALA A 11 -14.94 -40.64 19.77
C ALA A 11 -15.94 -39.91 20.68
N ALA A 12 -16.14 -38.61 20.48
CA ALA A 12 -17.30 -37.89 21.00
C ALA A 12 -17.78 -36.87 19.95
N ALA A 13 -18.97 -37.14 19.41
CA ALA A 13 -19.82 -36.22 18.67
C ALA A 13 -20.73 -35.47 19.65
N SER A 14 -21.03 -34.20 19.35
CA SER A 14 -22.18 -33.38 19.81
C SER A 14 -22.04 -32.02 19.11
N GLY A 15 -23.01 -31.36 18.48
CA GLY A 15 -24.47 -31.46 18.51
C GLY A 15 -25.02 -30.02 18.43
N LEU A 16 -25.81 -29.72 17.39
CA LEU A 16 -26.53 -28.45 17.13
C LEU A 16 -27.71 -28.23 18.10
N SER A 17 -28.01 -26.97 18.46
CA SER A 17 -29.36 -26.31 18.51
C SER A 17 -29.32 -25.06 19.42
N VAL A 18 -29.51 -23.80 18.97
CA VAL A 18 -30.71 -23.05 18.51
C VAL A 18 -31.60 -22.46 19.64
N GLY A 19 -31.76 -21.13 19.60
CA GLY A 19 -32.94 -20.35 20.04
C GLY A 19 -32.71 -19.37 21.20
N ALA A 20 -33.19 -18.12 21.24
CA ALA A 20 -33.93 -17.28 20.30
C ALA A 20 -34.03 -15.83 20.85
N ALA A 21 -34.14 -14.87 19.93
CA ALA A 21 -34.82 -13.57 19.99
C ALA A 21 -34.53 -12.55 21.11
N ALA A 22 -33.94 -11.41 20.70
CA ALA A 22 -34.60 -10.11 20.91
C ALA A 22 -34.27 -9.16 19.75
N THR A 23 -35.34 -8.85 19.02
CA THR A 23 -35.53 -7.83 18.01
C THR A 23 -34.91 -6.47 18.35
N ASN A 24 -34.25 -5.84 17.38
CA ASN A 24 -34.57 -4.45 17.03
C ASN A 24 -34.26 -4.19 15.55
N ARG A 25 -35.35 -4.13 14.77
CA ARG A 25 -35.41 -3.45 13.48
C ARG A 25 -35.14 -1.96 13.73
N ALA A 26 -34.05 -1.45 13.19
CA ALA A 26 -33.97 -0.05 12.78
C ALA A 26 -33.55 -0.03 11.31
N THR A 27 -34.50 0.35 10.48
CA THR A 27 -34.38 0.63 9.05
C THR A 27 -33.27 1.66 8.80
N SER A 28 -32.08 1.20 8.40
CA SER A 28 -31.14 2.04 7.66
C SER A 28 -31.32 1.74 6.18
N THR A 29 -31.82 2.74 5.47
CA THR A 29 -31.94 2.76 4.02
C THR A 29 -30.53 2.60 3.44
N THR A 30 -30.18 1.38 3.09
CA THR A 30 -28.93 1.04 2.41
C THR A 30 -28.97 1.68 1.03
N ALA A 31 -28.35 2.85 0.91
CA ALA A 31 -28.04 3.44 -0.38
C ALA A 31 -27.14 2.45 -1.15
N PRO A 32 -27.35 2.24 -2.46
CA PRO A 32 -26.55 1.28 -3.20
C PRO A 32 -25.11 1.80 -3.28
N ALA A 33 -24.20 1.10 -2.61
CA ALA A 33 -22.77 1.29 -2.75
C ALA A 33 -22.40 1.05 -4.22
N ARG A 34 -22.14 2.12 -4.97
CA ARG A 34 -21.56 2.01 -6.32
C ARG A 34 -20.10 1.61 -6.16
N THR A 35 -19.82 0.35 -6.45
CA THR A 35 -18.48 -0.24 -6.53
C THR A 35 -17.73 0.30 -7.76
N ILE A 36 -16.51 0.80 -7.56
CA ILE A 36 -15.61 1.28 -8.61
C ILE A 36 -14.39 0.34 -8.68
N TYR A 37 -14.06 -0.07 -9.91
CA TYR A 37 -13.09 -1.10 -10.26
C TYR A 37 -11.63 -0.61 -10.22
N THR A 38 -10.70 -1.41 -9.68
CA THR A 38 -9.27 -1.36 -10.03
C THR A 38 -8.62 -2.74 -10.09
N THR A 39 -8.20 -3.09 -11.33
CA THR A 39 -7.10 -3.97 -11.79
C THR A 39 -6.88 -5.39 -11.24
N TRP A 40 -7.56 -6.33 -11.91
CA TRP A 40 -7.09 -7.60 -12.53
C TRP A 40 -5.77 -8.24 -12.06
N GLY A 41 -5.90 -9.16 -11.11
CA GLY A 41 -5.04 -10.33 -10.96
C GLY A 41 -5.90 -11.58 -10.85
N SER A 42 -6.23 -12.23 -11.97
CA SER A 42 -6.93 -13.52 -11.94
C SER A 42 -5.89 -14.63 -11.89
N ILE A 43 -5.67 -15.23 -10.73
CA ILE A 43 -5.06 -16.58 -10.69
C ILE A 43 -6.19 -17.53 -11.07
N PRO A 44 -6.12 -18.23 -12.23
CA PRO A 44 -7.18 -19.15 -12.63
C PRO A 44 -7.06 -20.42 -11.79
N CYS A 45 -7.64 -20.42 -10.59
CA CYS A 45 -7.70 -21.58 -9.72
C CYS A 45 -9.08 -22.24 -9.68
N GLU A 46 -9.94 -21.99 -10.67
CA GLU A 46 -11.29 -22.54 -10.67
C GLU A 46 -11.64 -23.16 -12.03
N GLY A 47 -11.95 -24.46 -12.03
CA GLY A 47 -12.17 -25.26 -13.24
C GLY A 47 -13.35 -24.83 -14.11
N TRP A 48 -14.18 -23.89 -13.65
CA TRP A 48 -15.24 -23.27 -14.44
C TRP A 48 -14.70 -22.18 -15.39
N ALA A 49 -13.69 -21.41 -14.97
CA ALA A 49 -13.09 -20.33 -15.77
C ALA A 49 -12.28 -20.84 -16.97
N CYS A 50 -11.95 -22.14 -17.01
CA CYS A 50 -11.35 -22.80 -18.16
C CYS A 50 -12.39 -23.31 -19.17
N LYS A 51 -13.68 -23.36 -18.81
CA LYS A 51 -14.76 -23.93 -19.64
C LYS A 51 -15.71 -22.86 -20.21
N GLU A 52 -15.73 -21.67 -19.63
CA GLU A 52 -16.62 -20.57 -20.03
C GLU A 52 -15.97 -19.61 -21.04
N SER A 53 -16.80 -18.97 -21.88
CA SER A 53 -16.34 -18.02 -22.89
C SER A 53 -15.74 -16.75 -22.27
N TRP A 54 -14.82 -16.08 -22.98
CA TRP A 54 -14.19 -14.85 -22.49
C TRP A 54 -15.19 -13.78 -22.04
N LEU A 55 -16.27 -13.56 -22.81
CA LEU A 55 -17.29 -12.55 -22.50
C LEU A 55 -18.07 -12.89 -21.22
N LYS A 56 -18.32 -14.18 -20.97
CA LYS A 56 -19.01 -14.63 -19.77
C LYS A 56 -18.12 -14.56 -18.55
N ARG A 57 -16.82 -14.87 -18.70
CA ARG A 57 -15.80 -14.71 -17.64
C ARG A 57 -15.65 -13.26 -17.16
N ILE A 58 -15.65 -12.29 -18.07
CA ILE A 58 -15.53 -10.88 -17.66
C ILE A 58 -16.83 -10.31 -17.04
N THR A 59 -17.98 -10.97 -17.25
CA THR A 59 -19.27 -10.54 -16.70
C THR A 59 -19.69 -11.33 -15.46
N SER A 60 -19.15 -12.53 -15.24
CA SER A 60 -19.33 -13.34 -14.03
C SER A 60 -18.31 -13.02 -12.93
N LEU A 61 -18.01 -11.73 -12.76
CA LEU A 61 -17.08 -11.19 -11.75
C LEU A 61 -17.40 -11.65 -10.32
N SER A 62 -18.68 -11.92 -10.01
CA SER A 62 -19.11 -12.43 -8.69
C SER A 62 -18.71 -13.88 -8.41
N GLU A 63 -18.33 -14.65 -9.43
CA GLU A 63 -18.04 -16.09 -9.33
C GLU A 63 -16.56 -16.37 -9.05
N TYR A 64 -15.67 -15.40 -9.25
CA TYR A 64 -14.24 -15.55 -8.98
C TYR A 64 -13.95 -15.34 -7.48
N ARG A 65 -13.33 -16.34 -6.84
CA ARG A 65 -12.86 -16.28 -5.44
C ARG A 65 -11.93 -15.11 -5.09
N SER A 66 -11.25 -14.53 -6.09
CA SER A 66 -10.17 -13.55 -5.87
C SER A 66 -10.54 -12.10 -6.19
N PHE A 67 -11.80 -11.79 -6.51
CA PHE A 67 -12.25 -10.40 -6.39
C PHE A 67 -12.61 -10.15 -4.93
N GLU A 68 -11.60 -10.01 -4.08
CA GLU A 68 -11.76 -9.13 -2.94
C GLU A 68 -12.07 -7.76 -3.53
N PHE A 69 -13.35 -7.40 -3.53
CA PHE A 69 -13.75 -6.01 -3.66
C PHE A 69 -13.08 -5.30 -2.49
N TRP A 70 -11.94 -4.68 -2.76
CA TRP A 70 -11.29 -3.78 -1.80
C TRP A 70 -12.25 -2.61 -1.63
N HIS A 71 -13.21 -2.78 -0.73
CA HIS A 71 -14.11 -1.73 -0.30
C HIS A 71 -13.24 -0.63 0.28
N VAL A 72 -13.19 0.51 -0.40
CA VAL A 72 -12.55 1.70 0.16
C VAL A 72 -13.34 2.04 1.43
N PRO A 73 -12.73 1.97 2.62
CA PRO A 73 -13.43 2.26 3.86
C PRO A 73 -13.96 3.68 3.80
N GLU A 74 -15.22 3.88 4.21
CA GLU A 74 -15.83 5.20 4.19
C GLU A 74 -15.11 6.13 5.16
N ALA A 75 -14.53 7.21 4.62
CA ALA A 75 -13.90 8.24 5.43
C ALA A 75 -14.93 9.02 6.25
N ALA A 76 -14.58 9.32 7.50
CA ALA A 76 -15.39 10.19 8.35
C ALA A 76 -15.41 11.61 7.75
N VAL A 77 -16.62 12.11 7.47
CA VAL A 77 -16.77 13.47 6.93
C VAL A 77 -16.48 14.49 8.05
N PRO A 78 -15.56 15.44 7.83
CA PRO A 78 -15.26 16.47 8.83
C PRO A 78 -16.50 17.29 9.20
N THR A 79 -16.57 17.70 10.46
CA THR A 79 -17.67 18.54 10.95
C THR A 79 -17.77 19.83 10.14
N GLY A 80 -18.96 20.13 9.62
CA GLY A 80 -19.24 21.33 8.83
C GLY A 80 -19.06 21.19 7.31
N LEU A 81 -18.53 20.07 6.78
CA LEU A 81 -18.46 19.81 5.34
C LEU A 81 -19.67 19.02 4.85
N LYS A 82 -20.24 19.40 3.70
CA LYS A 82 -21.36 18.69 3.07
C LYS A 82 -20.89 18.02 1.79
N LEU A 83 -20.39 16.80 1.91
CA LEU A 83 -19.86 16.03 0.79
C LEU A 83 -20.95 15.22 0.07
N ASN A 84 -21.00 15.35 -1.26
CA ASN A 84 -21.78 14.50 -2.14
C ASN A 84 -21.14 13.10 -2.23
N ALA A 85 -21.85 12.11 -2.79
CA ALA A 85 -21.35 10.73 -2.89
C ALA A 85 -19.97 10.63 -3.60
N VAL A 86 -19.78 11.39 -4.68
CA VAL A 86 -18.51 11.43 -5.43
C VAL A 86 -17.39 12.08 -4.62
N GLU A 87 -17.69 13.15 -3.88
CA GLU A 87 -16.71 13.80 -2.99
C GLU A 87 -16.33 12.88 -1.83
N ARG A 88 -17.29 12.14 -1.25
CA ARG A 88 -17.01 11.13 -0.22
C ARG A 88 -16.15 10.00 -0.75
N TYR A 89 -16.40 9.54 -1.98
CA TYR A 89 -15.56 8.54 -2.62
C TYR A 89 -14.13 9.05 -2.81
N LEU A 90 -13.97 10.30 -3.26
CA LEU A 90 -12.65 10.92 -3.38
C LEU A 90 -11.94 11.01 -2.02
N LEU A 91 -12.62 11.48 -0.96
CA LEU A 91 -12.04 11.55 0.38
C LEU A 91 -11.61 10.17 0.89
N SER A 92 -12.52 9.20 0.80
CA SER A 92 -12.27 7.82 1.22
C SER A 92 -11.09 7.22 0.49
N SER A 93 -10.98 7.47 -0.83
CA SER A 93 -9.84 7.00 -1.62
C SER A 93 -8.54 7.69 -1.22
N LEU A 94 -8.57 9.01 -0.99
CA LEU A 94 -7.39 9.77 -0.58
C LEU A 94 -6.85 9.31 0.78
N GLU A 95 -7.73 9.06 1.74
CA GLU A 95 -7.33 8.60 3.08
C GLU A 95 -6.86 7.16 3.06
N ASN A 96 -7.61 6.26 2.40
CA ASN A 96 -7.23 4.86 2.28
C ASN A 96 -5.91 4.68 1.51
N ASP A 97 -5.71 5.40 0.40
CA ASP A 97 -4.48 5.27 -0.38
C ASP A 97 -3.29 5.92 0.33
N ALA A 98 -3.49 6.97 1.14
CA ALA A 98 -2.43 7.52 1.99
C ALA A 98 -2.02 6.51 3.06
N ASP A 99 -2.98 5.89 3.74
CA ASP A 99 -2.72 4.87 4.76
C ASP A 99 -2.02 3.65 4.17
N ARG A 100 -2.53 3.11 3.07
CA ARG A 100 -1.91 1.97 2.38
C ARG A 100 -0.49 2.28 1.94
N LEU A 101 -0.26 3.47 1.39
CA LEU A 101 1.06 3.88 0.93
C LEU A 101 2.05 4.02 2.10
N LEU A 102 1.59 4.42 3.30
CA LEU A 102 2.42 4.44 4.51
C LEU A 102 2.73 3.03 5.04
N HIS A 103 1.87 2.04 4.77
CA HIS A 103 2.07 0.67 5.22
C HIS A 103 2.92 -0.19 4.25
N VAL A 104 2.86 0.07 2.95
CA VAL A 104 3.69 -0.63 1.94
C VAL A 104 5.18 -0.29 2.13
N SER A 105 6.07 -1.25 1.86
CA SER A 105 7.51 -0.96 1.85
C SER A 105 7.86 -0.03 0.68
N TRP A 106 8.54 1.07 0.98
CA TRP A 106 9.02 2.01 -0.03
C TRP A 106 10.29 1.53 -0.72
N CYS A 107 10.97 0.54 -0.13
CA CYS A 107 12.18 -0.06 -0.71
C CYS A 107 11.84 -1.23 -1.64
N GLU A 108 11.07 -2.22 -1.16
CA GLU A 108 10.94 -3.51 -1.86
C GLU A 108 9.64 -3.63 -2.68
N ASP A 109 8.54 -3.08 -2.18
CA ASP A 109 7.19 -3.27 -2.74
C ASP A 109 6.62 -2.01 -3.44
N PHE A 110 7.47 -1.02 -3.72
CA PHE A 110 7.02 0.24 -4.32
C PHE A 110 6.77 0.12 -5.84
N ASP A 111 5.50 -0.04 -6.21
CA ASP A 111 5.07 -0.19 -7.60
C ASP A 111 4.78 1.16 -8.30
N SER A 112 5.04 1.21 -9.60
CA SER A 112 4.54 2.19 -10.57
C SER A 112 3.02 2.44 -10.48
N TYR A 113 2.23 1.44 -10.09
CA TYR A 113 0.78 1.55 -9.84
C TYR A 113 0.40 2.79 -9.03
N TRP A 114 1.20 3.14 -8.01
CA TRP A 114 0.90 4.27 -7.12
C TRP A 114 0.90 5.61 -7.86
N ARG A 115 1.71 5.77 -8.91
CA ARG A 115 1.73 6.99 -9.72
C ARG A 115 0.45 7.13 -10.53
N ASP A 116 0.01 6.05 -11.17
CA ASP A 116 -1.22 6.02 -11.96
C ASP A 116 -2.45 6.23 -11.07
N ARG A 117 -2.44 5.64 -9.88
CA ARG A 117 -3.49 5.80 -8.88
C ARG A 117 -3.62 7.25 -8.42
N VAL A 118 -2.52 7.89 -8.01
CA VAL A 118 -2.54 9.31 -7.58
C VAL A 118 -2.92 10.25 -8.74
N SER A 119 -2.45 9.97 -9.96
CA SER A 119 -2.84 10.71 -11.17
C SER A 119 -4.36 10.64 -11.42
N SER A 120 -4.94 9.45 -11.24
CA SER A 120 -6.39 9.23 -11.39
C SER A 120 -7.19 10.02 -10.35
N LEU A 121 -6.76 10.07 -9.09
CA LEU A 121 -7.40 10.86 -8.04
C LEU A 121 -7.26 12.35 -8.27
N GLU A 122 -6.12 12.81 -8.77
CA GLU A 122 -5.94 14.20 -9.20
C GLU A 122 -6.88 14.57 -10.35
N MET A 123 -7.04 13.69 -11.34
CA MET A 123 -7.98 13.91 -12.44
C MET A 123 -9.43 13.98 -11.94
N LEU A 124 -9.81 13.12 -10.99
CA LEU A 124 -11.13 13.17 -10.37
C LEU A 124 -11.33 14.48 -9.58
N TYR A 125 -10.34 14.90 -8.80
CA TYR A 125 -10.37 16.19 -8.10
C TYR A 125 -10.55 17.36 -9.07
N LYS A 126 -9.78 17.41 -10.17
CA LYS A 126 -9.91 18.45 -11.21
C LYS A 126 -11.31 18.42 -11.84
N THR A 127 -11.80 17.24 -12.19
CA THR A 127 -13.14 17.08 -12.76
C THR A 127 -14.24 17.69 -11.86
N ILE A 128 -14.15 17.48 -10.54
CA ILE A 128 -15.17 17.93 -9.58
C ILE A 128 -15.04 19.43 -9.28
N TYR A 129 -13.81 19.95 -9.13
CA TYR A 129 -13.55 21.27 -8.55
C TYR A 129 -12.90 22.31 -9.49
N THR A 130 -12.45 21.92 -10.69
CA THR A 130 -11.85 22.83 -11.70
C THR A 130 -12.62 22.79 -13.02
N ALA A 131 -12.55 23.88 -13.79
CA ALA A 131 -13.33 24.09 -15.02
C ALA A 131 -12.79 23.38 -16.25
N ASP A 132 -11.75 22.56 -16.07
CA ASP A 132 -10.93 22.04 -17.15
C ASP A 132 -11.62 20.89 -17.91
N TYR A 133 -12.63 20.24 -17.31
CA TYR A 133 -13.25 19.02 -17.85
C TYR A 133 -14.79 19.10 -17.89
N PRO A 134 -15.38 19.88 -18.82
CA PRO A 134 -16.83 20.13 -18.88
C PRO A 134 -17.66 18.87 -19.16
N LEU A 135 -17.19 17.93 -19.99
CA LEU A 135 -17.92 16.70 -20.32
C LEU A 135 -18.07 15.76 -19.11
N TYR A 136 -16.97 15.53 -18.38
CA TYR A 136 -16.97 14.63 -17.23
C TYR A 136 -17.76 15.17 -16.04
N ARG A 137 -17.91 16.50 -15.92
CA ARG A 137 -18.75 17.15 -14.90
C ARG A 137 -20.21 16.76 -14.98
N TYR A 138 -20.74 16.44 -16.16
CA TYR A 138 -22.12 15.98 -16.29
C TYR A 138 -22.34 14.66 -15.55
N ILE A 139 -21.33 13.78 -15.56
CA ILE A 139 -21.39 12.45 -14.95
C ILE A 139 -21.05 12.51 -13.45
N PHE A 140 -19.99 13.23 -13.09
CA PHE A 140 -19.45 13.24 -11.73
C PHE A 140 -19.98 14.38 -10.85
N GLY A 141 -20.72 15.32 -11.43
CA GLY A 141 -21.27 16.49 -10.74
C GLY A 141 -20.31 17.67 -10.70
N ASN A 142 -20.87 18.86 -10.49
CA ASN A 142 -20.13 20.13 -10.42
C ASN A 142 -20.15 20.69 -8.99
N CYS A 143 -18.98 20.71 -8.34
CA CYS A 143 -18.83 21.20 -6.96
C CYS A 143 -17.92 22.43 -6.86
N THR A 144 -17.72 23.19 -7.94
CA THR A 144 -16.80 24.36 -7.93
C THR A 144 -17.15 25.44 -6.93
N HIS A 145 -18.42 25.55 -6.56
CA HIS A 145 -18.93 26.53 -5.61
C HIS A 145 -18.52 26.20 -4.16
N LYS A 146 -18.19 24.93 -3.88
CA LYS A 146 -17.84 24.42 -2.54
C LYS A 146 -16.37 24.69 -2.20
N LYS A 147 -16.06 25.95 -1.85
CA LYS A 147 -14.66 26.39 -1.60
C LYS A 147 -14.00 25.67 -0.43
N ALA A 148 -14.72 25.44 0.67
CA ALA A 148 -14.18 24.79 1.86
C ALA A 148 -13.85 23.31 1.61
N GLU A 149 -14.77 22.59 0.95
CA GLU A 149 -14.60 21.20 0.53
C GLU A 149 -13.45 21.06 -0.45
N LYS A 150 -13.37 21.96 -1.44
CA LYS A 150 -12.27 22.01 -2.42
C LYS A 150 -10.91 22.14 -1.72
N GLU A 151 -10.80 23.08 -0.78
CA GLU A 151 -9.56 23.30 -0.05
C GLU A 151 -9.19 22.09 0.81
N HIS A 152 -10.16 21.48 1.50
CA HIS A 152 -9.93 20.27 2.28
C HIS A 152 -9.42 19.10 1.42
N MET A 153 -10.09 18.83 0.29
CA MET A 153 -9.68 17.77 -0.65
C MET A 153 -8.30 18.05 -1.24
N LEU A 154 -8.00 19.31 -1.55
CA LEU A 154 -6.69 19.70 -2.07
C LEU A 154 -5.57 19.44 -1.05
N ARG A 155 -5.81 19.72 0.23
CA ARG A 155 -4.84 19.41 1.31
C ARG A 155 -4.59 17.90 1.39
N LYS A 156 -5.64 17.08 1.38
CA LYS A 156 -5.53 15.61 1.38
C LYS A 156 -4.81 15.07 0.15
N LEU A 157 -5.12 15.59 -1.04
CA LEU A 157 -4.44 15.23 -2.28
C LEU A 157 -2.95 15.62 -2.27
N ASN A 158 -2.63 16.82 -1.78
CA ASN A 158 -1.25 17.27 -1.66
C ASN A 158 -0.45 16.44 -0.66
N TYR A 159 -1.08 16.02 0.44
CA TYR A 159 -0.47 15.11 1.40
C TYR A 159 -0.15 13.76 0.74
N LEU A 160 -1.11 13.14 0.05
CA LEU A 160 -0.88 11.88 -0.68
C LEU A 160 0.23 12.02 -1.74
N LYS A 161 0.24 13.12 -2.50
CA LYS A 161 1.32 13.43 -3.45
C LYS A 161 2.69 13.58 -2.77
N SER A 162 2.73 14.19 -1.59
CA SER A 162 3.94 14.31 -0.78
C SER A 162 4.46 12.93 -0.37
N ILE A 163 3.59 12.06 0.16
CA ILE A 163 3.96 10.68 0.50
C ILE A 163 4.51 9.96 -0.73
N LEU A 164 3.81 10.01 -1.87
CA LEU A 164 4.27 9.38 -3.12
C LEU A 164 5.65 9.88 -3.57
N PHE A 165 5.87 11.18 -3.47
CA PHE A 165 7.15 11.78 -3.83
C PHE A 165 8.28 11.23 -2.95
N TRP A 166 8.07 11.19 -1.63
CA TRP A 166 9.08 10.70 -0.69
C TRP A 166 9.29 9.19 -0.78
N ALA A 167 8.22 8.40 -0.96
CA ALA A 167 8.32 6.97 -1.25
C ALA A 167 9.20 6.72 -2.49
N GLY A 168 8.95 7.43 -3.59
CA GLY A 168 9.77 7.32 -4.80
C GLY A 168 11.20 7.84 -4.64
N ARG A 169 11.47 8.75 -3.71
CA ARG A 169 12.85 9.18 -3.39
C ARG A 169 13.58 8.14 -2.54
N THR A 170 12.87 7.52 -1.60
CA THR A 170 13.37 6.41 -0.78
C THR A 170 13.71 5.21 -1.66
N GLU A 171 12.82 4.81 -2.59
CA GLU A 171 13.06 3.74 -3.57
C GLU A 171 14.33 3.97 -4.39
N ARG A 172 14.58 5.21 -4.85
CA ARG A 172 15.81 5.55 -5.57
C ARG A 172 17.06 5.45 -4.69
N CYS A 173 16.97 5.85 -3.43
CA CYS A 173 18.07 5.73 -2.47
C CYS A 173 18.39 4.24 -2.23
N TYR A 174 17.36 3.44 -1.95
CA TYR A 174 17.45 1.98 -1.84
C TYR A 174 18.08 1.34 -3.08
N THR A 175 17.57 1.66 -4.27
CA THR A 175 18.11 1.15 -5.55
C THR A 175 19.60 1.47 -5.72
N SER A 176 20.04 2.63 -5.25
CA SER A 176 21.46 3.01 -5.30
C SER A 176 22.32 2.14 -4.37
N ILE A 177 21.84 1.84 -3.16
CA ILE A 177 22.48 0.92 -2.22
C ILE A 177 22.54 -0.50 -2.82
N VAL A 178 21.44 -0.98 -3.40
CA VAL A 178 21.37 -2.31 -4.02
C VAL A 178 22.33 -2.42 -5.20
N LYS A 179 22.44 -1.37 -6.04
CA LYS A 179 23.42 -1.32 -7.14
C LYS A 179 24.85 -1.35 -6.63
N ALA A 180 25.17 -0.57 -5.60
CA ALA A 180 26.49 -0.58 -4.97
C ALA A 180 26.83 -1.98 -4.42
N ARG A 181 25.87 -2.62 -3.73
CA ARG A 181 25.99 -4.00 -3.25
C ARG A 181 26.26 -4.98 -4.38
N TYR A 182 25.45 -4.93 -5.44
CA TYR A 182 25.59 -5.81 -6.60
C TYR A 182 26.97 -5.68 -7.26
N TYR A 183 27.47 -4.45 -7.38
CA TYR A 183 28.79 -4.16 -7.94
C TYR A 183 29.91 -4.66 -7.02
N VAL A 184 29.84 -4.37 -5.72
CA VAL A 184 30.83 -4.83 -4.73
C VAL A 184 30.95 -6.35 -4.71
N GLN A 185 29.82 -7.07 -4.79
CA GLN A 185 29.81 -8.55 -4.80
C GLN A 185 30.56 -9.17 -5.98
N ARG A 186 30.60 -8.50 -7.14
CA ARG A 186 31.07 -9.10 -8.41
C ARG A 186 32.37 -8.52 -8.91
N CYS A 187 32.60 -7.24 -8.66
CA CYS A 187 33.65 -6.47 -9.34
C CYS A 187 34.73 -5.98 -8.38
N VAL A 188 34.46 -5.94 -7.07
CA VAL A 188 35.38 -5.33 -6.10
C VAL A 188 36.03 -6.40 -5.23
N TRP A 189 37.30 -6.67 -5.52
CA TRP A 189 38.12 -7.64 -4.79
C TRP A 189 38.95 -7.00 -3.66
N ASN A 190 39.22 -5.70 -3.76
CA ASN A 190 39.97 -4.93 -2.76
C ASN A 190 39.10 -4.53 -1.55
N ALA A 191 39.56 -4.87 -0.35
CA ALA A 191 38.88 -4.54 0.91
C ALA A 191 38.68 -3.03 1.11
N LEU A 192 39.71 -2.21 0.92
CA LEU A 192 39.63 -0.75 1.09
C LEU A 192 38.63 -0.11 0.12
N GLU A 193 38.50 -0.68 -1.07
CA GLU A 193 37.52 -0.21 -2.04
C GLU A 193 36.09 -0.58 -1.62
N ARG A 194 35.85 -1.80 -1.12
CA ARG A 194 34.55 -2.20 -0.53
C ARG A 194 34.13 -1.28 0.62
N GLU A 195 35.09 -0.90 1.47
CA GLU A 195 34.85 0.04 2.56
C GLU A 195 34.40 1.42 2.06
N ARG A 196 35.02 1.94 0.98
CA ARG A 196 34.60 3.22 0.37
C ARG A 196 33.17 3.17 -0.14
N TYR A 197 32.74 2.07 -0.75
CA TYR A 197 31.34 1.91 -1.18
C TYR A 197 30.36 1.94 0.01
N LEU A 198 30.70 1.28 1.12
CA LEU A 198 29.87 1.32 2.33
C LEU A 198 29.79 2.74 2.90
N CYS A 199 30.92 3.45 3.01
CA CYS A 199 30.95 4.83 3.48
C CYS A 199 30.11 5.76 2.57
N ALA A 200 30.23 5.62 1.25
CA ALA A 200 29.42 6.39 0.30
C ALA A 200 27.91 6.10 0.44
N CYS A 201 27.52 4.83 0.67
CA CYS A 201 26.12 4.48 0.94
C CYS A 201 25.63 5.11 2.24
N VAL A 202 26.47 5.09 3.29
CA VAL A 202 26.16 5.71 4.59
C VAL A 202 25.93 7.22 4.42
N GLU A 203 26.88 7.91 3.79
CA GLU A 203 26.78 9.35 3.52
C GLU A 203 25.55 9.70 2.67
N ALA A 204 25.23 8.89 1.66
CA ALA A 204 24.04 9.09 0.85
C ALA A 204 22.76 9.04 1.69
N VAL A 205 22.62 8.02 2.56
CA VAL A 205 21.46 7.88 3.45
C VAL A 205 21.43 8.99 4.51
N ASP A 206 22.56 9.43 5.05
CA ASP A 206 22.61 10.58 5.98
C ASP A 206 22.20 11.89 5.32
N SER A 207 22.66 12.10 4.08
CA SER A 207 22.26 13.27 3.28
C SER A 207 20.78 13.25 2.94
N PHE A 208 20.20 12.05 2.77
CA PHE A 208 18.79 11.84 2.50
C PHE A 208 17.96 12.11 3.76
N ALA A 209 18.36 11.58 4.91
CA ALA A 209 17.69 11.78 6.21
C ALA A 209 17.45 13.27 6.53
N LYS A 210 18.42 14.13 6.21
CA LYS A 210 18.33 15.58 6.41
C LYS A 210 17.26 16.26 5.55
N LYS A 211 16.86 15.64 4.44
CA LYS A 211 15.88 16.18 3.48
C LYS A 211 14.48 15.67 3.75
N VAL A 212 14.35 14.45 4.28
CA VAL A 212 13.06 13.82 4.55
C VAL A 212 12.32 14.58 5.66
N PRO A 213 11.04 14.94 5.46
CA PRO A 213 10.19 15.53 6.49
C PRO A 213 10.11 14.61 7.71
N GLU A 214 10.04 15.20 8.90
CA GLU A 214 10.04 14.46 10.16
C GLU A 214 8.94 13.38 10.22
N GLU A 215 7.72 13.72 9.79
CA GLU A 215 6.57 12.81 9.71
C GLU A 215 6.82 11.54 8.89
N LEU A 216 7.66 11.62 7.86
CA LEU A 216 7.95 10.50 6.96
C LEU A 216 9.30 9.84 7.25
N ARG A 217 10.08 10.42 8.17
CA ARG A 217 11.41 9.91 8.53
C ARG A 217 11.30 8.57 9.24
N GLU A 218 10.32 8.42 10.12
CA GLU A 218 10.05 7.17 10.85
C GLU A 218 9.68 6.01 9.92
N LYS A 219 9.14 6.31 8.73
CA LYS A 219 8.87 5.32 7.70
C LYS A 219 10.08 5.05 6.80
N ALA A 220 10.71 6.09 6.27
CA ALA A 220 11.76 5.95 5.27
C ALA A 220 13.09 5.42 5.83
N MET A 221 13.49 5.90 7.01
CA MET A 221 14.84 5.65 7.51
C MET A 221 15.06 4.21 7.98
N PRO A 222 14.14 3.58 8.74
CA PRO A 222 14.33 2.20 9.16
C PRO A 222 14.48 1.24 7.99
N GLU A 223 13.71 1.43 6.90
CA GLU A 223 13.83 0.59 5.71
C GLU A 223 15.19 0.75 5.02
N LEU A 224 15.70 1.98 4.92
CA LEU A 224 17.04 2.24 4.35
C LEU A 224 18.17 1.74 5.25
N GLU A 225 17.99 1.78 6.57
CA GLU A 225 18.95 1.23 7.55
C GLU A 225 19.07 -0.29 7.41
N VAL A 226 17.96 -1.00 7.21
CA VAL A 226 17.97 -2.44 6.90
C VAL A 226 18.77 -2.72 5.61
N ALA A 227 18.57 -1.90 4.57
CA ALA A 227 19.33 -2.03 3.32
C ALA A 227 20.83 -1.77 3.52
N LEU A 228 21.19 -0.79 4.36
CA LEU A 228 22.57 -0.51 4.74
C LEU A 228 23.20 -1.65 5.54
N VAL A 229 22.46 -2.28 6.47
CA VAL A 229 22.93 -3.46 7.22
C VAL A 229 23.21 -4.61 6.25
N SER A 230 22.35 -4.80 5.26
CA SER A 230 22.58 -5.77 4.19
C SER A 230 23.85 -5.46 3.40
N MET A 231 24.11 -4.19 3.05
CA MET A 231 25.36 -3.77 2.41
C MET A 231 26.59 -4.05 3.28
N ARG A 232 26.52 -3.75 4.59
CA ARG A 232 27.62 -4.00 5.54
C ARG A 232 28.03 -5.47 5.61
N HIS A 233 27.10 -6.41 5.46
CA HIS A 233 27.42 -7.84 5.44
C HIS A 233 28.48 -8.20 4.38
N TRP A 234 28.47 -7.49 3.25
CA TRP A 234 29.41 -7.70 2.14
C TRP A 234 30.77 -7.02 2.33
N VAL A 235 30.96 -6.30 3.43
CA VAL A 235 32.19 -5.60 3.82
C VAL A 235 32.69 -6.15 5.16
N TRP A 236 32.73 -7.49 5.27
CA TRP A 236 33.04 -8.20 6.51
C TRP A 236 34.52 -8.18 6.87
N ASP A 237 35.39 -7.90 5.90
CA ASP A 237 36.85 -7.95 5.98
C ASP A 237 37.50 -6.59 6.29
N CYS A 238 36.72 -5.53 6.44
CA CYS A 238 37.20 -4.17 6.66
C CYS A 238 36.93 -3.69 8.11
N PRO A 239 37.96 -3.57 8.98
CA PRO A 239 37.77 -3.24 10.39
C PRO A 239 37.35 -1.78 10.65
N ASN A 240 37.72 -0.83 9.77
CA ASN A 240 37.40 0.59 9.94
C ASN A 240 35.96 0.92 9.53
N GLY A 241 35.48 0.37 8.40
CA GLY A 241 34.11 0.55 7.94
C GLY A 241 33.08 0.01 8.93
N LYS A 242 33.42 -1.08 9.63
CA LYS A 242 32.59 -1.59 10.73
C LYS A 242 32.43 -0.57 11.85
N ARG A 243 33.50 0.13 12.28
CA ARG A 243 33.46 1.13 13.37
C ARG A 243 32.62 2.35 13.01
N THR A 244 32.71 2.84 11.78
CA THR A 244 31.90 3.97 11.29
C THR A 244 30.42 3.62 11.27
N PHE A 245 30.10 2.36 10.90
CA PHE A 245 28.73 1.87 10.90
C PHE A 245 28.16 1.60 12.30
N THR A 246 28.95 1.02 13.23
CA THR A 246 28.49 0.82 14.62
C THR A 246 28.24 2.14 15.34
N ARG A 247 28.95 3.22 15.01
CA ARG A 247 28.68 4.55 15.59
C ARG A 247 27.38 5.19 15.12
N ARG A 248 26.83 4.74 14.00
CA ARG A 248 25.59 5.30 13.43
C ARG A 248 24.34 4.52 13.87
N LEU A 249 24.48 3.21 14.06
CA LEU A 249 23.39 2.34 14.52
C LEU A 249 23.25 2.24 16.05
N ALA A 250 24.22 2.77 16.81
CA ALA A 250 24.19 2.86 18.27
C ALA A 250 23.66 4.24 18.69
#